data_AF-A0A7U2I240-F1
#
_entry.id   AF-A0A7U2I240-F1
#
_cell.length_a   1.000
_cell.length_b   1.000
_cell.length_c   1.000
_cell.angle_alpha   90.00
_cell.angle_beta   90.00
_cell.angle_gamma   90.00
#
_symmetry.space_group_name_H-M   'P 1'
#
loop_
_entity.id
_entity.type
_entity.pdbx_description
1 polymer ?
#
loop_
_entity_poly.entity_id
_entity_poly.type
_entity_poly.pdbx_seq_one_letter_code
_entity_poly.pdbx_strand_id
1 'polypeptide(L)'
;MLKPAKERLEWIMWVDRDTLILDQCHPISGFLPPESSRFGGWGERSTNLDRREKNATHLLVTNDFNGLNNGVFLLRVDSWAIELFNSILAFRHYNPGVELKFTEQSAMELVINEDGFKEHTQFVPQHWFNGYPEGGARKFRDRTDGNGLDEEHVRRGDYLVHFAGRPKRDEIMTDWLNMVEELPDVWEYSTVQRDISTDVLRFWRGLGY
;
A
#
# COMPACT_ATOMS: atom_id res chain seq x y z
N MET A 1 5.07 -6.78 29.50
CA MET A 1 6.25 -5.92 29.22
C MET A 1 6.22 -5.57 27.75
N LEU A 2 6.42 -4.30 27.40
CA LEU A 2 6.60 -3.88 26.01
C LEU A 2 7.97 -4.35 25.49
N LYS A 3 8.04 -4.82 24.24
CA LYS A 3 9.31 -5.17 23.58
C LYS A 3 10.29 -3.98 23.62
N PRO A 4 11.62 -4.21 23.62
CA PRO A 4 12.62 -3.15 23.41
C PRO A 4 12.31 -2.32 22.16
N ALA A 5 12.59 -1.01 22.16
CA ALA A 5 12.19 -0.10 21.08
C ALA A 5 12.64 -0.58 19.68
N LYS A 6 13.86 -1.08 19.57
CA LYS A 6 14.45 -1.63 18.33
C LYS A 6 13.80 -2.94 17.84
N GLU A 7 12.97 -3.57 18.67
CA GLU A 7 12.30 -4.86 18.41
C GLU A 7 10.78 -4.68 18.26
N ARG A 8 10.29 -3.43 18.31
CA ARG A 8 8.88 -3.11 18.08
C ARG A 8 8.61 -3.09 16.59
N LEU A 9 7.44 -3.58 16.20
CA LEU A 9 6.92 -3.40 14.85
C LEU A 9 6.62 -1.91 14.67
N GLU A 10 7.10 -1.34 13.57
CA GLU A 10 6.84 0.07 13.25
C GLU A 10 5.73 0.23 12.23
N TRP A 11 5.60 -0.69 11.28
CA TRP A 11 4.60 -0.66 10.22
C TRP A 11 3.93 -2.02 10.09
N ILE A 12 2.64 -1.98 9.74
CA ILE A 12 1.84 -3.14 9.35
C ILE A 12 1.40 -2.89 7.90
N MET A 13 1.56 -3.90 7.05
CA MET A 13 0.89 -3.96 5.76
C MET A 13 -0.34 -4.87 5.92
N TRP A 14 -1.53 -4.31 5.71
CA TRP A 14 -2.76 -5.08 5.57
C TRP A 14 -2.92 -5.49 4.12
N VAL A 15 -3.30 -6.74 3.87
CA VAL A 15 -3.64 -7.27 2.55
C VAL A 15 -4.86 -8.17 2.65
N ASP A 16 -5.82 -7.98 1.75
CA ASP A 16 -6.96 -8.87 1.63
C ASP A 16 -6.53 -10.26 1.13
N ARG A 17 -7.35 -11.26 1.46
CA ARG A 17 -7.05 -12.67 1.14
C ARG A 17 -7.03 -12.93 -0.37
N ASP A 18 -7.75 -12.16 -1.16
CA ASP A 18 -7.82 -12.26 -2.62
C ASP A 18 -6.71 -11.44 -3.30
N THR A 19 -5.49 -11.58 -2.78
CA THR A 19 -4.28 -10.99 -3.33
C THR A 19 -3.20 -12.05 -3.55
N LEU A 20 -2.23 -11.75 -4.42
CA LEU A 20 -1.07 -12.60 -4.67
C LEU A 20 0.19 -11.75 -4.87
N ILE A 21 1.28 -12.09 -4.18
CA ILE A 21 2.57 -11.41 -4.31
C ILE A 21 3.23 -11.86 -5.62
N LEU A 22 3.52 -10.90 -6.49
CA LEU A 22 4.14 -11.11 -7.81
C LEU A 22 5.65 -10.90 -7.77
N ASP A 23 6.14 -9.94 -6.99
CA ASP A 23 7.57 -9.66 -6.83
C ASP A 23 8.02 -9.93 -5.39
N GLN A 24 8.71 -11.06 -5.22
CA GLN A 24 9.26 -11.48 -3.93
C GLN A 24 10.60 -10.80 -3.59
N CYS A 25 11.20 -10.09 -4.56
CA CYS A 25 12.47 -9.39 -4.40
C CYS A 25 12.28 -7.94 -3.92
N HIS A 26 11.06 -7.40 -4.00
CA HIS A 26 10.76 -6.06 -3.49
C HIS A 26 10.50 -6.08 -1.98
N PRO A 27 11.32 -5.41 -1.15
CA PRO A 27 11.02 -5.31 0.27
C PRO A 27 9.80 -4.40 0.49
N ILE A 28 8.86 -4.80 1.34
CA ILE A 28 7.69 -3.97 1.73
C ILE A 28 8.11 -2.59 2.24
N SER A 29 9.28 -2.52 2.90
CA SER A 29 9.84 -1.26 3.40
C SER A 29 10.25 -0.29 2.28
N GLY A 30 10.34 -0.74 1.03
CA GLY A 30 10.61 0.07 -0.15
C GLY A 30 9.53 1.11 -0.45
N PHE A 31 8.28 0.89 0.01
CA PHE A 31 7.16 1.83 -0.14
C PHE A 31 7.16 2.95 0.91
N LEU A 32 7.79 2.71 2.06
CA LEU A 32 7.68 3.57 3.23
C LEU A 32 8.48 4.87 3.05
N PRO A 33 8.07 5.96 3.73
CA PRO A 33 8.88 7.17 3.76
C PRO A 33 10.30 6.85 4.25
N PRO A 34 11.34 7.46 3.67
CA PRO A 34 12.69 7.25 4.13
C PRO A 34 12.79 7.78 5.56
N GLU A 35 13.11 6.89 6.49
CA GLU A 35 13.25 7.24 7.89
C GLU A 35 14.49 8.11 8.08
N SER A 36 14.30 9.36 8.54
CA SER A 36 15.40 10.15 9.12
C SER A 36 16.03 9.48 10.36
N SER A 37 15.39 8.42 10.91
CA SER A 37 15.86 7.58 12.03
C SER A 37 16.67 6.35 11.62
N ARG A 38 16.56 5.84 10.38
CA ARG A 38 17.33 4.63 9.94
C ARG A 38 18.82 4.92 9.80
N PHE A 39 19.19 6.16 9.51
CA PHE A 39 20.56 6.66 9.50
C PHE A 39 20.83 7.57 10.68
N GLY A 40 20.46 7.12 11.89
CA GLY A 40 20.90 7.75 13.14
C GLY A 40 22.42 7.66 13.29
N GLY A 41 23.15 8.52 12.59
CA GLY A 41 24.48 8.93 13.01
C GLY A 41 24.38 9.43 14.44
N TRP A 42 25.21 8.86 15.31
CA TRP A 42 25.37 9.21 16.73
C TRP A 42 25.87 10.65 16.93
N GLY A 43 25.17 11.65 16.42
CA GLY A 43 25.67 13.04 16.42
C GLY A 43 24.65 14.14 16.21
N GLU A 44 23.51 13.90 15.55
CA GLU A 44 22.60 15.00 15.22
C GLU A 44 21.42 15.07 16.19
N ARG A 45 21.63 15.78 17.31
CA ARG A 45 20.54 16.30 18.14
C ARG A 45 19.76 17.34 17.32
N SER A 46 18.79 16.88 16.53
CA SER A 46 17.82 17.76 15.90
C SER A 46 16.97 18.42 16.99
N THR A 47 17.11 19.73 17.15
CA THR A 47 16.37 20.58 18.09
C THR A 47 14.93 20.87 17.63
N ASN A 48 14.39 20.11 16.66
CA ASN A 48 13.07 20.32 16.06
C ASN A 48 12.25 19.02 16.07
N LEU A 49 11.89 18.54 17.26
CA LEU A 49 10.95 17.42 17.43
C LEU A 49 9.56 17.78 16.86
N ASP A 50 9.09 19.00 17.09
CA ASP A 50 7.78 19.51 16.62
C ASP A 50 7.62 19.50 15.08
N ARG A 51 8.73 19.62 14.35
CA ARG A 51 8.73 19.64 12.88
C ARG A 51 8.73 18.23 12.28
N ARG A 52 9.22 17.23 13.03
CA ARG A 52 9.19 15.81 12.64
C ARG A 52 7.81 15.19 12.83
N GLU A 53 7.09 15.56 13.89
CA GLU A 53 5.71 15.10 14.09
C GLU A 53 4.76 15.67 13.05
N LYS A 54 4.88 16.96 12.70
CA LYS A 54 4.03 17.59 11.66
C LYS A 54 4.16 17.00 10.26
N ASN A 55 5.27 16.34 9.95
CA ASN A 55 5.51 15.72 8.64
C ASN A 55 5.44 14.19 8.70
N ALA A 56 4.97 13.59 9.79
CA ALA A 56 4.94 12.14 9.90
C ALA A 56 3.81 11.54 9.05
N THR A 57 4.16 10.69 8.09
CA THR A 57 3.16 9.83 7.45
C THR A 57 2.87 8.63 8.35
N HIS A 58 1.58 8.39 8.60
CA HIS A 58 1.09 7.29 9.42
C HIS A 58 0.29 6.27 8.62
N LEU A 59 -0.25 6.65 7.46
CA LEU A 59 -1.08 5.78 6.62
C LEU A 59 -0.72 5.96 5.13
N LEU A 60 -0.49 4.84 4.43
CA LEU A 60 -0.38 4.77 2.98
C LEU A 60 -1.60 4.03 2.43
N VAL A 61 -2.34 4.68 1.54
CA VAL A 61 -3.54 4.14 0.91
C VAL A 61 -3.49 4.34 -0.59
N THR A 62 -4.37 3.65 -1.30
CA THR A 62 -4.56 3.77 -2.74
C THR A 62 -6.01 4.06 -3.04
N ASN A 63 -6.25 4.70 -4.18
CA ASN A 63 -7.58 4.81 -4.76
C ASN A 63 -7.69 3.90 -5.98
N ASP A 64 -8.88 3.37 -6.19
CA ASP A 64 -9.30 2.75 -7.45
C ASP A 64 -10.46 3.54 -8.08
N PHE A 65 -11.12 2.97 -9.09
CA PHE A 65 -12.26 3.59 -9.77
C PHE A 65 -13.50 3.82 -8.89
N ASN A 66 -13.52 3.32 -7.66
CA ASN A 66 -14.55 3.55 -6.64
C ASN A 66 -14.12 4.48 -5.51
N GLY A 67 -12.95 5.10 -5.57
CA GLY A 67 -12.39 5.90 -4.47
C GLY A 67 -11.40 5.10 -3.63
N LEU A 68 -11.35 5.35 -2.32
CA LEU A 68 -10.45 4.62 -1.42
C LEU A 68 -10.65 3.10 -1.55
N ASN A 69 -9.55 2.35 -1.65
CA ASN A 69 -9.55 0.90 -1.49
C ASN A 69 -8.80 0.53 -0.20
N ASN A 70 -9.49 -0.10 0.75
CA ASN A 70 -8.89 -0.50 2.04
C ASN A 70 -8.49 -1.99 2.08
N GLY A 71 -8.51 -2.68 0.94
CA GLY A 71 -8.05 -4.07 0.86
C GLY A 71 -6.53 -4.20 0.90
N VAL A 72 -5.78 -3.14 0.56
CA VAL A 72 -4.33 -3.07 0.78
C VAL A 72 -3.92 -1.68 1.25
N PHE A 73 -3.27 -1.60 2.41
CA PHE A 73 -2.73 -0.35 2.96
C PHE A 73 -1.55 -0.62 3.90
N LEU A 74 -0.74 0.41 4.14
CA LEU A 74 0.33 0.37 5.15
C LEU A 74 0.01 1.36 6.27
N LEU A 75 0.13 0.91 7.51
CA LEU A 75 -0.22 1.68 8.71
C LEU A 75 0.92 1.64 9.72
N ARG A 76 1.27 2.81 10.25
CA ARG A 76 2.26 2.94 11.31
C ARG A 76 1.68 2.48 12.66
N VAL A 77 2.48 1.81 13.46
CA VAL A 77 2.08 1.27 14.77
C VAL A 77 2.31 2.31 15.86
N ASP A 78 1.30 3.14 16.12
CA ASP A 78 1.32 4.18 17.15
C ASP A 78 -0.10 4.52 17.67
N SER A 79 -0.22 5.56 18.49
CA SER A 79 -1.52 6.01 19.02
C SER A 79 -2.43 6.59 17.94
N TRP A 80 -1.87 7.19 16.88
CA TRP A 80 -2.65 7.75 15.77
C TRP A 80 -3.46 6.66 15.06
N ALA A 81 -2.85 5.47 14.86
CA ALA A 81 -3.56 4.31 14.30
C ALA A 81 -4.74 3.84 15.16
N ILE A 82 -4.61 3.91 16.49
CA ILE A 82 -5.69 3.54 17.42
C ILE A 82 -6.85 4.54 17.31
N GLU A 83 -6.54 5.83 17.24
CA GLU A 83 -7.53 6.90 17.05
C GLU A 83 -8.25 6.74 15.71
N LEU A 84 -7.51 6.49 14.63
CA LEU A 84 -8.09 6.26 13.31
C LEU A 84 -9.11 5.11 13.34
N PHE A 85 -8.72 3.94 13.85
CA PHE A 85 -9.63 2.78 13.86
C PHE A 85 -10.84 2.98 14.79
N ASN A 86 -10.66 3.64 15.93
CA ASN A 86 -11.78 3.99 16.80
C ASN A 86 -12.77 4.92 16.08
N SER A 87 -12.27 5.94 15.38
CA SER A 87 -13.10 6.85 14.59
C SER A 87 -13.85 6.14 13.47
N ILE A 88 -13.20 5.23 12.74
CA ILE A 88 -13.83 4.43 11.67
C ILE A 88 -14.95 3.55 12.24
N LEU A 89 -14.69 2.81 13.32
CA LEU A 89 -15.69 1.93 13.93
C LEU A 89 -16.86 2.70 14.54
N ALA A 90 -16.58 3.85 15.14
CA ALA A 90 -17.60 4.71 15.74
C ALA A 90 -18.40 5.51 14.70
N PHE A 91 -17.88 5.67 13.48
CA PHE A 91 -18.43 6.58 12.46
C PHE A 91 -19.92 6.37 12.23
N ARG A 92 -20.35 5.13 12.01
CA ARG A 92 -21.75 4.79 11.73
C ARG A 92 -22.68 5.13 12.90
N HIS A 93 -22.19 5.04 14.12
CA HIS A 93 -22.99 5.35 15.32
C HIS A 93 -23.25 6.85 15.45
N TYR A 94 -22.22 7.67 15.21
CA TYR A 94 -22.33 9.13 15.33
C TYR A 94 -22.85 9.81 14.06
N ASN A 95 -22.82 9.13 12.91
CA ASN A 95 -23.29 9.65 11.63
C ASN A 95 -24.35 8.73 10.99
N PRO A 96 -25.49 8.46 11.66
CA PRO A 96 -26.47 7.47 11.19
C PRO A 96 -27.18 7.85 9.87
N GLY A 97 -27.11 9.11 9.47
CA GLY A 97 -27.69 9.61 8.22
C GLY A 97 -26.75 9.53 7.01
N VAL A 98 -25.50 9.11 7.19
CA VAL A 98 -24.53 9.00 6.10
C VAL A 98 -24.57 7.59 5.52
N GLU A 99 -24.75 7.51 4.20
CA GLU A 99 -24.73 6.23 3.49
C GLU A 99 -23.28 5.75 3.31
N LEU A 100 -23.02 4.51 3.74
CA LEU A 100 -21.72 3.86 3.60
C LEU A 100 -21.82 2.75 2.56
N LYS A 101 -21.53 3.09 1.29
CA LYS A 101 -21.58 2.15 0.15
C LYS A 101 -20.76 0.88 0.41
N PHE A 102 -19.61 1.04 1.04
CA PHE A 102 -18.68 -0.02 1.41
C PHE A 102 -18.33 0.05 2.90
N THR A 103 -19.34 -0.08 3.78
CA THR A 103 -19.19 -0.22 5.25
C THR A 103 -17.95 0.48 5.84
N GLU A 104 -16.92 -0.25 6.24
CA GLU A 104 -15.70 0.27 6.86
C GLU A 104 -14.80 1.04 5.88
N GLN A 105 -14.77 0.66 4.59
CA GLN A 105 -14.02 1.38 3.56
C GLN A 105 -14.57 2.79 3.34
N SER A 106 -15.90 2.93 3.20
CA SER A 106 -16.53 4.24 3.08
C SER A 106 -16.36 5.08 4.34
N ALA A 107 -16.41 4.46 5.53
CA ALA A 107 -16.14 5.18 6.78
C ALA A 107 -14.68 5.65 6.84
N MET A 108 -13.73 4.80 6.46
CA MET A 108 -12.30 5.16 6.39
C MET A 108 -12.06 6.30 5.42
N GLU A 109 -12.66 6.27 4.22
CA GLU A 109 -12.56 7.34 3.23
C GLU A 109 -13.01 8.70 3.78
N LEU A 110 -14.06 8.73 4.58
CA LEU A 110 -14.54 9.96 5.21
C LEU A 110 -13.64 10.41 6.35
N VAL A 111 -13.27 9.49 7.26
CA VAL A 111 -12.47 9.79 8.45
C VAL A 111 -11.08 10.28 8.09
N ILE A 112 -10.39 9.66 7.11
CA ILE A 112 -9.03 10.08 6.73
C ILE A 112 -8.98 11.49 6.13
N ASN A 113 -10.12 12.08 5.76
CA ASN A 113 -10.22 13.44 5.27
C ASN A 113 -10.50 14.48 6.37
N GLU A 114 -10.70 14.06 7.63
CA GLU A 114 -10.87 14.97 8.77
C GLU A 114 -9.53 15.61 9.20
N ASP A 115 -9.60 16.78 9.84
CA ASP A 115 -8.42 17.59 10.20
C ASP A 115 -7.36 16.83 11.04
N GLY A 116 -7.77 15.83 11.84
CA GLY A 116 -6.85 15.01 12.63
C GLY A 116 -6.10 13.91 11.86
N PHE A 117 -6.56 13.56 10.65
CA PHE A 117 -6.05 12.40 9.90
C PHE A 117 -5.47 12.77 8.53
N LYS A 118 -5.99 13.82 7.90
CA LYS A 118 -5.68 14.17 6.50
C LYS A 118 -4.19 14.46 6.24
N GLU A 119 -3.52 15.18 7.15
CA GLU A 119 -2.12 15.59 6.95
C GLU A 119 -1.14 14.40 7.07
N HIS A 120 -1.61 13.31 7.69
CA HIS A 120 -0.84 12.13 8.03
C HIS A 120 -1.11 10.92 7.12
N THR A 121 -2.06 11.08 6.19
CA THR A 121 -2.45 10.08 5.20
C THR A 121 -1.86 10.42 3.84
N GLN A 122 -1.23 9.45 3.18
CA GLN A 122 -0.70 9.62 1.83
C GLN A 122 -1.38 8.67 0.86
N PHE A 123 -1.92 9.25 -0.21
CA PHE A 123 -2.40 8.51 -1.36
C PHE A 123 -1.23 8.28 -2.31
N VAL A 124 -0.91 7.02 -2.55
CA VAL A 124 0.15 6.61 -3.47
C VAL A 124 -0.46 6.00 -4.74
N PRO A 125 0.30 5.92 -5.86
CA PRO A 125 -0.18 5.26 -7.06
C PRO A 125 -0.64 3.82 -6.78
N GLN A 126 -1.81 3.46 -7.30
CA GLN A 126 -2.44 2.15 -7.04
C GLN A 126 -1.50 0.98 -7.36
N HIS A 127 -0.74 1.07 -8.45
CA HIS A 127 0.14 0.00 -8.90
C HIS A 127 1.34 -0.28 -7.98
N TRP A 128 1.61 0.56 -6.97
CA TRP A 128 2.68 0.28 -6.02
C TRP A 128 2.42 -1.02 -5.27
N PHE A 129 1.20 -1.22 -4.78
CA PHE A 129 0.87 -2.39 -3.97
C PHE A 129 -0.59 -2.84 -4.05
N ASN A 130 -1.42 -2.24 -4.91
CA ASN A 130 -2.84 -2.58 -5.04
C ASN A 130 -3.28 -2.72 -6.51
N GLY A 131 -2.38 -3.22 -7.36
CA GLY A 131 -2.63 -3.33 -8.79
C GLY A 131 -3.66 -4.40 -9.15
N TYR A 132 -4.35 -4.22 -10.27
CA TYR A 132 -5.41 -5.11 -10.76
C TYR A 132 -4.96 -5.96 -11.95
N PRO A 133 -5.52 -7.18 -12.11
CA PRO A 133 -5.21 -8.01 -13.24
C PRO A 133 -5.90 -7.47 -14.50
N GLU A 134 -5.16 -7.36 -15.61
CA GLU A 134 -5.72 -7.10 -16.93
C GLU A 134 -5.73 -8.38 -17.78
N GLY A 135 -6.87 -9.08 -17.75
CA GLY A 135 -7.04 -10.42 -18.30
C GLY A 135 -6.65 -11.54 -17.33
N GLY A 136 -6.36 -12.72 -17.87
CA GLY A 136 -6.01 -13.93 -17.09
C GLY A 136 -4.50 -14.15 -16.95
N ALA A 137 -4.12 -15.14 -16.13
CA ALA A 137 -2.73 -15.49 -15.84
C ALA A 137 -1.87 -15.66 -17.10
N ARG A 138 -2.39 -16.35 -18.13
CA ARG A 138 -1.70 -16.52 -19.41
C ARG A 138 -1.44 -15.20 -20.13
N LYS A 139 -2.38 -14.25 -20.11
CA LYS A 139 -2.20 -12.93 -20.75
C LYS A 139 -1.12 -12.14 -20.01
N PHE A 140 -1.06 -12.21 -18.68
CA PHE A 140 0.03 -11.62 -17.90
C PHE A 140 1.38 -12.26 -18.25
N ARG A 141 1.44 -13.60 -18.26
CA ARG A 141 2.65 -14.36 -18.59
C ARG A 141 3.17 -14.07 -20.00
N ASP A 142 2.30 -14.10 -21.01
CA ASP A 142 2.73 -14.00 -22.41
C ASP A 142 2.99 -12.53 -22.84
N ARG A 143 2.61 -11.55 -22.02
CA ARG A 143 2.78 -10.11 -22.31
C ARG A 143 4.26 -9.69 -22.22
N THR A 144 4.73 -9.02 -23.27
CA THR A 144 6.13 -8.56 -23.40
C THR A 144 6.32 -7.07 -23.10
N ASP A 145 5.26 -6.27 -23.15
CA ASP A 145 5.31 -4.82 -22.94
C ASP A 145 4.06 -4.29 -22.21
N GLY A 146 4.06 -3.00 -21.88
CA GLY A 146 2.95 -2.34 -21.20
C GLY A 146 1.81 -1.87 -22.12
N ASN A 147 1.78 -2.25 -23.40
CA ASN A 147 0.78 -1.73 -24.33
C ASN A 147 -0.63 -2.18 -23.95
N GLY A 148 -1.58 -1.22 -23.96
CA GLY A 148 -2.97 -1.46 -23.57
C GLY A 148 -3.14 -1.77 -22.07
N LEU A 149 -2.20 -1.33 -21.23
CA LEU A 149 -2.35 -1.33 -19.78
C LEU A 149 -2.51 0.10 -19.27
N ASP A 150 -3.60 0.32 -18.54
CA ASP A 150 -3.72 1.47 -17.65
C ASP A 150 -2.74 1.37 -16.46
N GLU A 151 -2.65 2.44 -15.67
CA GLU A 151 -1.68 2.54 -14.59
C GLU A 151 -1.87 1.46 -13.53
N GLU A 152 -3.12 1.21 -13.12
CA GLU A 152 -3.54 0.26 -12.10
C GLU A 152 -3.25 -1.20 -12.46
N HIS A 153 -3.05 -1.51 -13.74
CA HIS A 153 -2.88 -2.88 -14.15
C HIS A 153 -1.48 -3.41 -13.84
N VAL A 154 -1.41 -4.62 -13.29
CA VAL A 154 -0.14 -5.22 -12.90
C VAL A 154 0.75 -5.54 -14.11
N ARG A 155 2.04 -5.30 -13.93
CA ARG A 155 3.15 -5.56 -14.86
C ARG A 155 4.21 -6.42 -14.15
N ARG A 156 5.11 -7.03 -14.92
CA ARG A 156 6.28 -7.72 -14.32
C ARG A 156 7.14 -6.70 -13.56
N GLY A 157 7.39 -6.97 -12.28
CA GLY A 157 8.07 -6.06 -11.34
C GLY A 157 7.13 -5.28 -10.41
N ASP A 158 5.81 -5.35 -10.62
CA ASP A 158 4.86 -4.87 -9.61
C ASP A 158 4.78 -5.86 -8.44
N TYR A 159 4.56 -5.34 -7.23
CA TYR A 159 4.66 -6.12 -6.00
C TYR A 159 3.55 -7.15 -5.82
N LEU A 160 2.29 -6.76 -6.06
CA LEU A 160 1.12 -7.56 -5.72
C LEU A 160 -0.01 -7.31 -6.72
N VAL A 161 -0.78 -8.37 -6.99
CA VAL A 161 -2.05 -8.30 -7.70
C VAL A 161 -3.22 -8.51 -6.74
N HIS A 162 -4.25 -7.67 -6.86
CA HIS A 162 -5.48 -7.74 -6.10
C HIS A 162 -6.65 -8.13 -7.01
N PHE A 163 -7.37 -9.19 -6.64
CA PHE A 163 -8.52 -9.73 -7.38
C PHE A 163 -9.86 -9.13 -6.92
N ALA A 164 -9.84 -7.88 -6.46
CA ALA A 164 -10.99 -7.16 -5.93
C ALA A 164 -12.20 -7.25 -6.88
N GLY A 165 -13.35 -7.64 -6.33
CA GLY A 165 -14.61 -7.68 -7.09
C GLY A 165 -14.67 -8.72 -8.21
N ARG A 166 -13.64 -9.54 -8.43
CA ARG A 166 -13.68 -10.60 -9.46
C ARG A 166 -14.61 -11.75 -9.02
N PRO A 167 -15.42 -12.34 -9.92
CA PRO A 167 -16.12 -13.59 -9.66
C PRO A 167 -15.14 -14.78 -9.72
N LYS A 168 -15.49 -15.92 -9.11
CA LYS A 168 -14.69 -17.18 -9.17
C LYS A 168 -13.21 -16.96 -8.80
N ARG A 169 -12.96 -16.21 -7.72
CA ARG A 169 -11.60 -15.80 -7.31
C ARG A 169 -10.72 -16.98 -6.99
N ASP A 170 -11.28 -18.03 -6.40
CA ASP A 170 -10.61 -19.30 -6.15
C ASP A 170 -10.03 -19.92 -7.43
N GLU A 171 -10.81 -20.00 -8.51
CA GLU A 171 -10.35 -20.51 -9.80
C GLU A 171 -9.26 -19.59 -10.40
N ILE A 172 -9.52 -18.27 -10.44
CA ILE A 172 -8.58 -17.29 -11.00
C ILE A 172 -7.26 -17.28 -10.23
N MET A 173 -7.31 -17.25 -8.90
CA MET A 173 -6.12 -17.24 -8.06
C MET A 173 -5.33 -18.54 -8.20
N THR A 174 -5.99 -19.68 -8.39
CA THR A 174 -5.31 -20.95 -8.66
C THR A 174 -4.54 -20.88 -9.99
N ASP A 175 -5.16 -20.34 -11.04
CA ASP A 175 -4.50 -20.15 -12.34
C ASP A 175 -3.30 -19.20 -12.25
N TRP A 176 -3.44 -18.10 -11.50
CA TRP A 176 -2.34 -17.15 -11.28
C TRP A 176 -1.22 -17.74 -10.43
N LEU A 177 -1.54 -18.51 -9.39
CA LEU A 177 -0.56 -19.17 -8.54
C LEU A 177 0.29 -20.16 -9.35
N ASN A 178 -0.35 -21.05 -10.11
CA ASN A 178 0.35 -22.00 -10.99
C ASN A 178 1.26 -21.26 -11.99
N MET A 179 0.80 -20.14 -12.53
CA MET A 179 1.59 -19.33 -13.46
C MET A 179 2.79 -18.66 -12.80
N VAL A 180 2.65 -18.15 -11.57
CA VAL A 180 3.76 -17.52 -10.82
C VAL A 180 4.79 -18.56 -10.40
N GLU A 181 4.38 -19.79 -10.06
CA GLU A 181 5.31 -20.89 -9.76
C GLU A 181 6.18 -21.30 -10.97
N GLU A 182 5.68 -21.11 -12.19
CA GLU A 182 6.40 -21.40 -13.43
C GLU A 182 7.20 -20.20 -13.96
N LEU A 183 6.92 -18.99 -13.50
CA LEU A 183 7.58 -17.79 -13.99
C LEU A 183 9.02 -17.70 -13.46
N PRO A 184 10.01 -17.42 -14.32
CA PRO A 184 11.35 -17.11 -13.85
C PRO A 184 11.36 -15.77 -13.11
N ASP A 185 12.36 -15.58 -12.24
CA ASP A 185 12.62 -14.29 -11.60
C ASP A 185 12.79 -13.20 -12.66
N VAL A 186 11.92 -12.19 -12.60
CA VAL A 186 11.87 -11.12 -13.61
C VAL A 186 13.12 -10.23 -13.60
N TRP A 187 13.79 -10.15 -12.45
CA TRP A 187 15.02 -9.38 -12.24
C TRP A 187 16.23 -10.15 -12.74
N GLU A 188 16.35 -11.44 -12.40
CA GLU A 188 17.46 -12.28 -12.85
C GLU A 188 17.51 -12.38 -14.38
N TYR A 189 16.34 -12.55 -15.01
CA TYR A 189 16.24 -12.71 -16.46
C TYR A 189 16.02 -11.39 -17.20
N SER A 190 16.08 -10.24 -16.52
CA SER A 190 15.90 -8.90 -17.10
C SER A 190 14.60 -8.77 -17.93
N THR A 191 13.52 -9.38 -17.44
CA THR A 191 12.17 -9.29 -18.05
C THR A 191 11.22 -8.37 -17.29
N VAL A 192 11.77 -7.58 -16.36
CA VAL A 192 11.06 -6.51 -15.67
C VAL A 192 10.45 -5.52 -16.66
N GLN A 193 9.19 -5.16 -16.44
CA GLN A 193 8.43 -4.20 -17.23
C GLN A 193 8.24 -2.87 -16.50
N ARG A 194 8.28 -2.89 -15.17
CA ARG A 194 8.15 -1.71 -14.32
C ARG A 194 9.00 -1.89 -13.08
N ASP A 195 9.84 -0.89 -12.79
CA ASP A 195 10.58 -0.75 -11.54
C ASP A 195 10.27 0.62 -10.95
N ILE A 196 9.49 0.63 -9.87
CA ILE A 196 9.02 1.85 -9.21
C ILE A 196 10.02 2.42 -8.19
N SER A 197 11.17 1.79 -7.98
CA SER A 197 12.11 2.18 -6.91
C SER A 197 12.51 3.66 -7.00
N THR A 198 12.75 4.15 -8.22
CA THR A 198 13.08 5.57 -8.44
C THR A 198 11.88 6.48 -8.26
N ASP A 199 10.68 6.02 -8.61
CA ASP A 199 9.44 6.80 -8.50
C ASP A 199 9.03 6.97 -7.04
N VAL A 200 9.16 5.92 -6.23
CA VAL A 200 8.94 5.99 -4.77
C VAL A 200 9.89 6.97 -4.12
N LEU A 201 11.19 6.93 -4.45
CA LEU A 201 12.17 7.89 -3.94
C LEU A 201 11.83 9.33 -4.36
N ARG A 202 11.38 9.53 -5.60
CA ARG A 202 10.99 10.87 -6.09
C ARG A 202 9.74 11.39 -5.39
N PHE A 203 8.75 10.52 -5.17
CA PHE A 203 7.52 10.84 -4.45
C PHE A 203 7.83 11.38 -3.05
N TRP A 204 8.62 10.63 -2.26
CA TRP A 204 8.98 11.01 -0.90
C TRP A 204 9.80 12.30 -0.84
N ARG A 205 10.78 12.48 -1.74
CA ARG A 205 11.53 13.74 -1.85
C ARG A 205 10.64 14.92 -2.18
N GLY A 206 9.62 14.73 -3.02
CA GLY A 206 8.63 15.76 -3.34
C GLY A 206 7.83 16.23 -2.12
N LEU A 207 7.67 15.37 -1.12
CA LEU A 207 7.00 15.66 0.16
C LEU A 207 7.96 16.18 1.24
N GLY A 208 9.25 16.34 0.92
CA GLY A 208 10.26 16.89 1.84
C GLY A 208 10.90 15.86 2.78
N TYR A 209 10.88 14.58 2.41
CA TYR A 209 11.63 13.51 3.09
C TYR A 209 13.05 13.34 2.56
#